data_AF-A0A9E4DTC2-F1
#
_entry.id   AF-A0A9E4DTC2-F1
#
_cell.length_a   1.000
_cell.length_b   1.000
_cell.length_c   1.000
_cell.angle_alpha   90.00
_cell.angle_beta   90.00
_cell.angle_gamma   90.00
#
_symmetry.space_group_name_H-M   'P 1'
#
loop_
_entity.id
_entity.type
_entity.pdbx_description
1 polymer ?
#
loop_
_entity_poly.entity_id
_entity_poly.type
_entity_poly.pdbx_seq_one_letter_code
_entity_poly.pdbx_strand_id
1 'polypeptide(L)' 'MNQHKRQIPKRLAEIRGDRSQRSFARELGVFQQNVNRYESGTTPHADFLITLALKENVSLDWLLLGRGRAKLRR' A
#
# COMPACT_ATOMS: atom_id res chain seq x y z
N MET A 1 -20.43 6.18 -5.62
CA MET A 1 -19.32 5.27 -5.30
C MET A 1 -18.04 6.10 -5.11
N ASN A 2 -17.55 6.26 -3.87
CA ASN A 2 -16.43 7.18 -3.55
C ASN A 2 -15.19 6.88 -4.41
N GLN A 3 -14.79 7.86 -5.22
CA GLN A 3 -13.63 7.77 -6.12
C GLN A 3 -12.32 7.44 -5.36
N HIS A 4 -12.23 7.77 -4.07
CA HIS A 4 -11.06 7.52 -3.23
C HIS A 4 -10.76 6.03 -2.98
N LYS A 5 -11.79 5.17 -2.83
CA LYS A 5 -11.56 3.73 -2.60
C LYS A 5 -10.87 3.03 -3.77
N ARG A 6 -10.97 3.58 -4.98
CA ARG A 6 -10.36 3.01 -6.20
C ARG A 6 -8.89 3.37 -6.38
N GLN A 7 -8.35 4.29 -5.58
CA GLN A 7 -6.98 4.80 -5.76
C GLN A 7 -5.98 4.18 -4.77
N ILE A 8 -6.42 3.77 -3.58
CA ILE A 8 -5.57 3.04 -2.62
C ILE A 8 -4.99 1.76 -3.24
N PRO A 9 -5.78 0.90 -3.91
CA PRO A 9 -5.25 -0.32 -4.51
C PRO A 9 -4.20 -0.04 -5.58
N LYS A 10 -4.38 1.02 -6.37
CA LYS A 10 -3.41 1.44 -7.40
C LYS A 10 -2.11 1.90 -6.77
N ARG A 11 -2.16 2.79 -5.77
CA ARG A 11 -0.96 3.25 -5.06
C ARG A 11 -0.24 2.12 -4.34
N LEU A 12 -0.97 1.14 -3.81
CA LEU A 12 -0.39 -0.06 -3.21
C LEU A 12 0.37 -0.89 -4.26
N ALA A 13 -0.22 -1.09 -5.43
CA ALA A 13 0.46 -1.74 -6.55
C ALA A 13 1.66 -0.93 -7.07
N GLU A 14 1.58 0.41 -7.07
CA GLU A 14 2.70 1.31 -7.41
C GLU A 14 3.86 1.16 -6.42
N ILE A 15 3.58 1.07 -5.11
CA ILE A 15 4.61 0.83 -4.09
C ILE A 15 5.24 -0.55 -4.26
N ARG A 16 4.43 -1.58 -4.55
CA ARG A 16 4.94 -2.92 -4.82
C ARG A 16 5.90 -2.92 -6.02
N GLY A 17 5.56 -2.18 -7.08
CA GLY A 17 6.32 -2.14 -8.33
C GLY A 17 6.35 -3.51 -9.00
N ASP A 18 7.52 -3.89 -9.51
CA ASP A 18 7.71 -5.14 -10.25
C ASP A 18 7.81 -6.40 -9.36
N ARG A 19 7.84 -6.21 -8.04
CA ARG A 19 7.86 -7.33 -7.09
C ARG A 19 6.58 -8.15 -7.21
N SER A 20 6.69 -9.47 -7.11
CA SER A 20 5.51 -10.33 -6.97
C SER A 20 4.78 -10.02 -5.66
N GLN A 21 3.46 -10.22 -5.62
CA GLN A 21 2.67 -10.07 -4.38
C GLN A 21 3.23 -10.92 -3.24
N ARG A 22 3.80 -12.09 -3.55
CA ARG A 22 4.41 -12.99 -2.57
C ARG A 22 5.70 -12.41 -1.99
N SER A 23 6.62 -11.90 -2.82
CA SER A 23 7.86 -11.29 -2.31
C SER A 23 7.56 -10.07 -1.46
N PHE A 24 6.67 -9.22 -1.96
CA PHE A 24 6.25 -8.02 -1.27
C PHE A 24 5.60 -8.32 0.09
N ALA A 25 4.68 -9.30 0.14
CA ALA A 25 4.07 -9.73 1.39
C ALA A 25 5.11 -10.26 2.40
N ARG A 26 6.11 -11.02 1.93
CA ARG A 26 7.21 -11.52 2.76
C ARG A 26 8.05 -10.38 3.35
N GLU A 27 8.38 -9.37 2.55
CA GLU A 27 9.14 -8.20 3.00
C GLU A 27 8.37 -7.38 4.06
N LEU A 28 7.05 -7.29 3.90
CA LEU A 28 6.14 -6.65 4.87
C LEU A 28 5.85 -7.52 6.10
N GLY A 29 6.12 -8.82 6.07
CA GLY A 29 5.81 -9.74 7.16
C GLY A 29 4.32 -10.11 7.23
N VAL A 30 3.63 -10.15 6.10
CA VAL A 30 2.19 -10.46 6.02
C VAL A 30 1.91 -11.60 5.04
N PHE A 31 0.69 -12.14 5.08
CA PHE A 31 0.27 -13.14 4.11
C PHE A 31 0.02 -12.53 2.72
N GLN A 32 0.43 -13.24 1.66
CA GLN A 32 0.18 -12.85 0.25
C GLN A 32 -1.30 -12.53 -0.01
N GLN A 33 -2.21 -13.28 0.62
CA GLN A 33 -3.65 -13.09 0.47
C GLN A 33 -4.12 -11.70 0.90
N ASN A 34 -3.47 -11.09 1.90
CA ASN A 34 -3.78 -9.74 2.35
C ASN A 34 -3.42 -8.72 1.26
N VAL A 35 -2.22 -8.83 0.68
CA VAL A 35 -1.78 -7.98 -0.45
C VAL A 35 -2.77 -8.10 -1.62
N ASN A 36 -3.12 -9.32 -2.02
CA ASN A 36 -4.08 -9.54 -3.11
C ASN A 36 -5.45 -8.88 -2.83
N ARG A 37 -6.02 -9.10 -1.63
CA ARG A 37 -7.31 -8.50 -1.25
C ARG A 37 -7.27 -6.97 -1.30
N TYR A 38 -6.17 -6.36 -0.85
CA TYR A 38 -6.02 -4.91 -0.83
C TYR A 38 -5.80 -4.32 -2.22
N GLU A 39 -5.01 -4.96 -3.08
CA GLU A 39 -4.86 -4.57 -4.49
C GLU A 39 -6.15 -4.76 -5.31
N SER A 40 -7.05 -5.63 -4.85
CA SER A 40 -8.36 -5.87 -5.45
C SER A 40 -9.45 -4.90 -4.95
N GLY A 41 -9.14 -3.99 -4.01
CA GLY A 41 -10.08 -2.95 -3.56
C GLY A 41 -10.65 -3.14 -2.16
N THR A 42 -10.23 -4.15 -1.41
CA THR A 42 -10.58 -4.28 0.01
C THR A 42 -9.89 -3.18 0.81
N THR A 43 -10.58 -2.61 1.79
CA THR A 43 -9.98 -1.58 2.67
C THR A 43 -8.89 -2.20 3.55
N PRO A 44 -7.63 -1.73 3.48
CA PRO A 44 -6.57 -2.25 4.33
C PRO A 44 -6.75 -1.89 5.80
N HIS A 45 -6.28 -2.76 6.70
CA HIS A 45 -6.23 -2.44 8.12
C HIS A 45 -5.16 -1.38 8.39
N ALA A 46 -5.36 -0.58 9.46
CA ALA A 46 -4.42 0.47 9.87
C ALA A 46 -3.00 -0.08 10.08
N ASP A 47 -2.86 -1.22 10.75
CA ASP A 47 -1.55 -1.85 11.04
C ASP A 47 -0.77 -2.20 9.76
N PHE A 48 -1.49 -2.68 8.73
CA PHE A 48 -0.88 -2.94 7.42
C PHE A 48 -0.38 -1.65 6.78
N LEU A 49 -1.18 -0.59 6.80
CA LEU A 49 -0.84 0.71 6.22
C LEU A 49 0.37 1.33 6.91
N ILE A 50 0.43 1.26 8.25
CA ILE A 50 1.54 1.74 9.06
C ILE A 50 2.81 0.94 8.74
N THR A 51 2.72 -0.39 8.74
CA THR A 51 3.86 -1.27 8.43
C THR A 51 4.41 -0.99 7.03
N LEU A 52 3.52 -0.83 6.06
CA LEU A 52 3.86 -0.49 4.69
C LEU A 52 4.58 0.86 4.61
N ALA A 53 4.01 1.91 5.23
CA ALA A 53 4.57 3.25 5.24
C ALA A 53 5.98 3.28 5.83
N LEU A 54 6.19 2.58 6.95
CA LEU A 54 7.49 2.50 7.63
C LEU A 54 8.53 1.73 6.82
N LYS A 55 8.19 0.55 6.29
CA LYS A 55 9.13 -0.29 5.54
C LYS A 55 9.50 0.28 4.18
N GLU A 56 8.52 0.86 3.49
CA GLU A 56 8.72 1.41 2.14
C GLU A 56 9.09 2.90 2.17
N ASN A 57 9.10 3.53 3.35
CA ASN A 57 9.35 4.95 3.54
C ASN A 57 8.39 5.82 2.69
N VAL A 58 7.09 5.55 2.84
CA VAL A 58 6.00 6.16 2.07
C VAL A 58 5.09 6.98 2.96
N SER A 59 4.61 8.12 2.47
CA SER A 59 3.64 8.97 3.17
C SER A 59 2.25 8.34 3.21
N LEU A 60 1.64 8.26 4.40
CA LEU A 60 0.25 7.85 4.58
C LEU A 60 -0.74 8.83 3.91
N ASP A 61 -0.44 10.13 3.93
CA ASP A 61 -1.26 11.15 3.26
C ASP A 61 -1.29 10.94 1.75
N TRP A 62 -0.15 10.57 1.17
CA TRP A 62 -0.09 10.22 -0.25
C TRP A 62 -0.82 8.90 -0.51
N LEU A 63 -0.58 7.87 0.31
CA LEU A 63 -1.18 6.55 0.14
C LEU A 63 -2.71 6.60 0.23
N LEU A 64 -3.27 7.32 1.21
CA LEU A 64 -4.71 7.37 1.46
C LEU A 64 -5.39 8.46 0.65
N LEU A 65 -4.86 9.67 0.66
CA LEU A 65 -5.52 10.85 0.10
C LEU A 65 -4.97 11.24 -1.28
N GLY A 66 -3.76 10.81 -1.63
CA GLY A 66 -3.07 11.22 -2.85
C GLY A 66 -2.45 12.60 -2.76
N ARG A 67 -2.24 13.09 -1.54
CA ARG A 67 -1.70 14.42 -1.27
C ARG A 67 -0.22 14.33 -0.94
N GLY A 68 0.55 15.32 -1.36
CA GLY A 68 1.98 15.38 -1.07
C GLY A 68 2.81 14.38 -1.88
N ARG A 69 4.03 14.10 -1.41
CA ARG A 69 4.99 13.22 -2.07
C ARG A 69 4.84 11.77 -1.59
N ALA A 70 4.98 10.83 -2.52
CA ALA A 70 4.91 9.40 -2.23
C ALA A 70 6.04 8.96 -1.29
N LYS A 71 7.29 9.23 -1.64
CA LYS A 71 8.47 8.90 -0.83
C LYS A 71 8.81 10.06 0.10
N LEU A 72 9.02 9.74 1.37
CA LEU A 72 9.59 10.68 2.34
C LEU A 72 11.09 10.77 2.07
N ARG A 73 11.64 11.98 1.94
CA ARG A 73 13.10 12.14 1.79
C ARG A 73 13.75 11.68 3.09
N ARG A 74 14.78 10.83 2.98
CA ARG A 74 15.69 10.54 4.10
C ARG A 74 16.62 11.72 4.32
#